data_AF-A0A941L747-F1
#
_entry.id   AF-A0A941L747-F1
#
_cell.length_a   1.000
_cell.length_b   1.000
_cell.length_c   1.000
_cell.angle_alpha   90.00
_cell.angle_beta   90.00
_cell.angle_gamma   90.00
#
_symmetry.space_group_name_H-M   'P 1'
#
loop_
_entity.id
_entity.type
_entity.pdbx_description
1 polymer ?
#
loop_
_entity_poly.entity_id
_entity_poly.type
_entity_poly.pdbx_seq_one_letter_code
_entity_poly.pdbx_strand_id
1 'polypeptide(L)'
;MSTKHNAKFKAQVAIEALNLSAGDLEEFAKVKGVSTDQVLDWVSQLKENSATIFEEGQDAHSGHHHASGENVNLETEDELLIAAVSHGVNDDNLNYNKLFFWTTFGTGLVIVIIYGLIQFAQASWFDAQNEAAVNSQYSEIKELKAKHAETLNSYGVVDLENGTYRIPIDQAINKIAEN
;
A
#
# COMPACT_ATOMS: atom_id res chain seq x y z
N MET A 1 -23.47 -6.10 -46.96
CA MET A 1 -24.86 -6.21 -46.43
C MET A 1 -24.81 -7.25 -45.32
N SER A 2 -25.18 -7.09 -44.04
CA SER A 2 -26.17 -6.26 -43.35
C SER A 2 -25.62 -5.90 -41.95
N THR A 3 -25.38 -4.62 -41.69
CA THR A 3 -24.94 -4.06 -40.40
C THR A 3 -26.15 -3.70 -39.52
N LYS A 4 -27.01 -4.68 -39.21
CA LYS A 4 -28.19 -4.41 -38.35
C LYS A 4 -28.03 -4.80 -36.88
N HIS A 5 -27.09 -5.69 -36.55
CA HIS A 5 -26.98 -6.28 -35.21
C HIS A 5 -25.59 -6.09 -34.61
N ASN A 6 -25.52 -5.47 -33.44
CA ASN A 6 -24.29 -5.27 -32.65
C ASN A 6 -23.69 -6.65 -32.25
N ALA A 7 -22.36 -6.75 -32.18
CA ALA A 7 -21.63 -7.95 -31.74
C ALA A 7 -22.16 -8.52 -30.41
N LYS A 8 -22.50 -7.65 -29.45
CA LYS A 8 -23.10 -8.07 -28.17
C LYS A 8 -24.44 -8.79 -28.35
N PHE A 9 -25.28 -8.32 -29.27
CA PHE A 9 -26.57 -8.94 -29.57
C PHE A 9 -26.38 -10.30 -30.25
N LYS A 10 -25.46 -10.39 -31.21
CA LYS A 10 -25.14 -11.65 -31.89
C LYS A 10 -24.65 -12.72 -30.92
N ALA A 11 -23.73 -12.36 -30.02
CA ALA A 11 -23.21 -13.27 -28.99
C ALA A 11 -24.31 -13.73 -28.03
N GLN A 12 -25.18 -12.83 -27.58
CA GLN A 12 -26.29 -13.17 -26.70
C GLN A 12 -27.29 -14.13 -27.36
N VAL A 13 -27.66 -13.86 -28.62
CA VAL A 13 -28.57 -14.72 -29.39
C VAL A 13 -27.94 -16.09 -29.65
N ALA A 14 -26.64 -16.16 -29.94
CA ALA A 14 -25.92 -17.41 -30.14
C ALA A 14 -25.84 -18.28 -28.87
N ILE A 15 -25.54 -17.67 -27.71
CA ILE A 15 -25.50 -18.39 -26.42
C ILE A 15 -26.90 -18.90 -26.03
N GLU A 16 -27.92 -18.08 -26.22
CA GLU A 16 -29.30 -18.46 -25.91
C GLU A 16 -29.73 -19.63 -26.81
N ALA A 17 -29.45 -19.54 -28.12
CA ALA A 17 -29.73 -20.58 -29.12
C ALA A 17 -29.09 -21.95 -28.84
N LEU A 18 -27.90 -21.99 -28.23
CA LEU A 18 -27.25 -23.24 -27.83
C LEU A 18 -28.04 -24.04 -26.78
N ASN A 19 -28.92 -23.38 -26.03
CA ASN A 19 -29.74 -24.00 -24.99
C ASN A 19 -31.15 -24.38 -25.47
N LEU A 20 -31.55 -24.02 -26.70
CA LEU A 20 -32.85 -24.39 -27.27
C LEU A 20 -32.80 -25.73 -27.99
N SER A 21 -33.93 -26.44 -28.00
CA SER A 21 -34.09 -27.64 -28.81
C SER A 21 -34.23 -27.26 -30.29
N ALA A 22 -33.84 -28.16 -31.20
CA ALA A 22 -33.92 -27.91 -32.65
C ALA A 22 -35.33 -27.55 -33.15
N GLY A 23 -36.38 -27.93 -32.41
CA GLY A 23 -37.77 -27.58 -32.72
C GLY A 23 -38.17 -26.15 -32.36
N ASP A 24 -37.50 -25.54 -31.38
CA ASP A 24 -37.85 -24.21 -30.85
C ASP A 24 -37.04 -23.07 -31.49
N LEU A 25 -36.04 -23.43 -32.30
CA LEU A 25 -35.11 -22.49 -32.90
C LEU A 25 -35.79 -21.55 -33.92
N GLU A 26 -36.76 -22.06 -34.67
CA GLU A 26 -37.49 -21.28 -35.67
C GLU A 26 -38.41 -20.23 -35.01
N GLU A 27 -39.07 -20.60 -33.92
CA GLU A 27 -39.88 -19.69 -33.12
C GLU A 27 -39.02 -18.64 -32.42
N PHE A 28 -37.87 -19.05 -31.86
CA PHE A 28 -36.90 -18.17 -31.25
C PHE A 28 -36.32 -17.14 -32.23
N ALA A 29 -35.91 -17.56 -33.43
CA ALA A 29 -35.39 -16.68 -34.46
C ALA A 29 -36.44 -15.63 -34.86
N LYS A 30 -37.70 -16.05 -35.00
CA LYS A 30 -38.83 -15.16 -35.31
C LYS A 30 -39.08 -14.14 -34.19
N VAL A 31 -39.02 -14.54 -32.91
CA VAL A 31 -39.17 -13.64 -31.75
C VAL A 31 -38.05 -12.59 -31.71
N LYS A 32 -36.83 -12.98 -32.04
CA LYS A 32 -35.66 -12.08 -32.07
C LYS A 32 -35.54 -11.27 -33.38
N GLY A 33 -36.44 -11.49 -34.34
CA GLY A 33 -36.48 -10.77 -35.61
C GLY A 33 -35.31 -11.09 -36.55
N VAL A 34 -34.71 -12.28 -36.43
CA VAL A 34 -33.56 -12.75 -37.22
C VAL A 34 -33.92 -14.05 -37.93
N SER A 35 -33.22 -14.40 -39.01
CA SER A 35 -33.45 -15.70 -39.66
C SER A 35 -32.74 -16.83 -38.91
N THR A 36 -33.28 -18.04 -39.01
CA THR A 36 -32.66 -19.25 -38.43
C THR A 36 -31.21 -19.43 -38.92
N ASP A 37 -30.96 -19.16 -40.21
CA ASP A 37 -29.62 -19.23 -40.80
C ASP A 37 -28.63 -18.25 -40.16
N GLN A 38 -29.08 -17.05 -39.79
CA GLN A 38 -28.23 -16.06 -39.11
C GLN A 38 -27.88 -16.48 -37.68
N VAL A 39 -28.81 -17.13 -36.98
CA VAL A 39 -28.57 -17.65 -35.64
C VAL A 39 -27.53 -18.78 -35.70
N LEU A 40 -27.66 -19.70 -36.67
CA LEU A 40 -26.71 -20.80 -36.87
C LEU A 40 -25.30 -20.31 -37.26
N ASP A 41 -25.22 -19.28 -38.10
CA ASP A 41 -23.95 -18.62 -38.44
C ASP A 41 -23.26 -18.03 -37.20
N TRP A 42 -24.00 -17.34 -36.33
CA TRP A 42 -23.43 -16.76 -35.10
C TRP A 42 -23.06 -17.82 -34.05
N VAL A 43 -23.81 -18.92 -33.96
CA VAL A 43 -23.44 -20.07 -33.11
C VAL A 43 -22.14 -20.70 -33.59
N SER A 44 -21.97 -20.83 -34.90
CA SER A 44 -20.75 -21.40 -35.50
C SER A 44 -19.54 -20.50 -35.25
N GLN A 45 -19.68 -19.19 -35.48
CA GLN A 45 -18.65 -18.19 -35.17
C GLN A 45 -18.29 -18.15 -33.69
N LEU A 46 -19.27 -18.29 -32.79
CA LEU A 46 -19.01 -18.34 -31.35
C LEU A 46 -18.20 -19.58 -30.97
N LYS A 47 -18.53 -20.75 -31.54
CA LYS A 47 -17.81 -22.00 -31.28
C LYS A 47 -16.36 -21.93 -31.75
N GLU A 48 -16.12 -21.40 -32.95
CA GLU A 48 -14.77 -21.22 -33.52
C GLU A 48 -13.92 -20.27 -32.68
N ASN A 49 -14.45 -19.08 -32.36
CA ASN A 49 -13.75 -18.10 -31.52
C ASN A 49 -13.56 -18.58 -30.07
N SER A 50 -14.43 -19.45 -29.56
CA SER A 50 -14.25 -20.04 -28.23
C SER A 50 -13.14 -21.09 -28.21
N ALA A 51 -12.97 -21.86 -29.29
CA ALA A 51 -11.93 -22.88 -29.39
C ALA A 51 -10.53 -22.26 -29.35
N THR A 52 -10.35 -21.12 -30.02
CA THR A 52 -9.06 -20.39 -30.02
C THR A 52 -8.69 -19.85 -28.64
N ILE A 53 -9.67 -19.49 -27.78
CA ILE A 53 -9.42 -19.04 -26.40
C ILE A 53 -8.86 -20.15 -25.51
N PHE A 54 -9.21 -21.42 -25.79
CA PHE A 54 -8.72 -22.56 -25.01
C PHE A 54 -7.43 -23.17 -25.56
N GLU A 55 -7.08 -22.93 -26.83
CA GLU A 55 -5.77 -23.30 -27.41
C GLU A 55 -4.63 -22.39 -26.90
N GLU A 56 -4.94 -21.13 -26.57
CA GLU A 56 -3.96 -20.15 -26.07
C GLU A 56 -3.55 -20.39 -24.59
N GLY A 57 -4.18 -21.36 -23.91
CA GLY A 57 -4.00 -21.62 -22.48
C GLY A 57 -2.95 -22.69 -22.10
N GLN A 58 -2.28 -23.36 -23.06
CA GLN A 58 -1.33 -24.44 -22.74
C GLN A 58 0.15 -24.01 -22.62
N ASP A 59 0.52 -22.79 -23.03
CA ASP A 59 1.91 -22.30 -22.97
C ASP A 59 2.08 -21.03 -22.12
N ALA A 60 1.22 -20.83 -21.11
CA ALA A 60 1.24 -19.63 -20.27
C ALA A 60 2.29 -19.64 -19.15
N HIS A 61 3.51 -20.17 -19.37
CA HIS A 61 4.63 -19.99 -18.42
C HIS A 61 6.01 -20.07 -19.10
N SER A 62 6.36 -19.10 -19.95
CA SER A 62 7.67 -18.42 -19.96
C SER A 62 7.77 -17.52 -21.19
N GLY A 63 8.30 -16.32 -21.01
CA GLY A 63 8.78 -15.51 -22.13
C GLY A 63 8.02 -14.22 -22.32
N HIS A 64 8.78 -13.13 -22.31
CA HIS A 64 8.42 -11.93 -23.04
C HIS A 64 7.97 -12.33 -24.45
N HIS A 65 6.70 -12.11 -24.78
CA HIS A 65 6.16 -12.36 -26.11
C HIS A 65 6.68 -11.28 -27.08
N HIS A 66 7.91 -11.45 -27.57
CA HIS A 66 8.18 -11.10 -28.96
C HIS A 66 7.49 -12.18 -29.80
N ALA A 67 6.30 -11.87 -30.32
CA ALA A 67 5.81 -12.60 -31.47
C ALA A 67 6.92 -12.54 -32.52
N SER A 68 7.47 -13.70 -32.91
CA SER A 68 8.36 -13.78 -34.06
C SER A 68 7.49 -13.55 -35.29
N GLY A 69 7.14 -12.29 -35.53
CA GLY A 69 6.54 -11.85 -36.77
C GLY A 69 7.52 -12.18 -37.89
N GLU A 70 7.03 -12.86 -38.91
CA GLU A 70 7.71 -12.79 -40.19
C GLU A 70 7.81 -11.30 -40.56
N ASN A 71 9.04 -10.83 -40.80
CA ASN A 71 9.29 -9.43 -41.12
C ASN A 71 8.77 -9.16 -42.55
N VAL A 72 7.46 -8.94 -42.69
CA VAL A 72 6.88 -8.58 -43.98
C VAL A 72 7.12 -7.08 -44.18
N ASN A 73 8.07 -6.74 -45.05
CA ASN A 73 8.35 -5.36 -45.44
C ASN A 73 7.21 -4.87 -46.35
N LEU A 74 6.21 -4.18 -45.78
CA LEU A 74 5.20 -3.45 -46.55
C LEU A 74 5.71 -2.03 -46.83
N GLU A 75 6.15 -1.79 -48.06
CA GLU A 75 6.39 -0.44 -48.56
C GLU A 75 5.04 0.15 -49.01
N THR A 76 4.51 1.08 -48.23
CA THR A 76 3.28 1.83 -48.55
C THR A 76 3.53 3.32 -48.35
N GLU A 77 2.89 4.16 -49.16
CA GLU A 77 2.93 5.63 -49.02
C GLU A 77 1.85 6.13 -48.05
N ASP A 78 1.02 5.24 -47.50
CA ASP A 78 -0.09 5.60 -46.59
C ASP A 78 0.39 5.79 -45.15
N GLU A 79 0.53 7.06 -44.75
CA GLU A 79 0.98 7.49 -43.42
C GLU A 79 0.11 6.96 -42.26
N LEU A 80 -1.20 6.80 -42.48
CA LEU A 80 -2.12 6.32 -41.44
C LEU A 80 -1.94 4.82 -41.17
N LEU A 81 -1.66 4.05 -42.21
CA LEU A 81 -1.40 2.61 -42.09
C LEU A 81 -0.05 2.38 -41.38
N ILE A 82 0.97 3.16 -41.71
CA ILE A 82 2.28 3.12 -41.06
C ILE A 82 2.16 3.42 -39.55
N ALA A 83 1.39 4.46 -39.20
CA ALA A 83 1.15 4.81 -37.80
C ALA A 83 0.41 3.68 -37.04
N ALA A 84 -0.64 3.10 -37.64
CA ALA A 84 -1.42 2.04 -37.01
C ALA A 84 -0.64 0.72 -36.81
N VAL A 85 0.26 0.37 -37.74
CA VAL A 85 1.11 -0.84 -37.62
C VAL A 85 2.21 -0.64 -36.58
N SER A 86 2.75 0.58 -36.47
CA SER A 86 3.84 0.87 -35.54
C SER A 86 3.38 1.13 -34.10
N HIS A 87 2.24 1.78 -33.91
CA HIS A 87 1.75 2.22 -32.59
C HIS A 87 0.53 1.42 -32.10
N GLY A 88 -0.06 0.56 -32.94
CA GLY A 88 -1.28 -0.20 -32.60
C GLY A 88 -2.55 0.66 -32.65
N VAL A 89 -3.68 0.10 -32.22
CA VAL A 89 -5.02 0.75 -32.29
C VAL A 89 -5.17 1.93 -31.32
N ASN A 90 -4.26 2.08 -30.35
CA ASN A 90 -4.34 3.14 -29.34
C ASN A 90 -2.99 3.85 -29.19
N ASP A 91 -2.90 5.06 -29.74
CA ASP A 91 -1.77 5.96 -29.53
C ASP A 91 -1.78 6.44 -28.07
N ASP A 92 -0.90 5.89 -27.25
CA ASP A 92 -0.77 6.26 -25.85
C ASP A 92 -0.05 7.62 -25.74
N ASN A 93 -0.80 8.71 -25.94
CA ASN A 93 -0.31 10.06 -25.72
C ASN A 93 -0.24 10.37 -24.22
N LEU A 94 0.77 9.80 -23.57
CA LEU A 94 1.07 10.07 -22.16
C LEU A 94 1.53 11.52 -22.00
N ASN A 95 0.75 12.28 -21.23
CA ASN A 95 1.14 13.63 -20.84
C ASN A 95 2.26 13.58 -19.77
N TYR A 96 3.50 13.46 -20.23
CA TYR A 96 4.68 13.38 -19.37
C TYR A 96 4.81 14.58 -18.44
N ASN A 97 4.43 15.79 -18.86
CA ASN A 97 4.46 16.97 -18.00
C ASN A 97 3.56 16.80 -16.77
N LYS A 98 2.35 16.27 -16.97
CA LYS A 98 1.43 15.98 -15.87
C LYS A 98 1.94 14.81 -15.02
N LEU A 99 2.48 13.77 -15.65
CA LEU A 99 3.02 12.60 -14.94
C LEU A 99 4.18 12.98 -14.01
N PHE A 100 5.15 13.73 -14.50
CA PHE A 100 6.28 14.21 -13.70
C PHE A 100 5.82 15.14 -12.58
N PHE A 101 4.91 16.06 -12.88
CA PHE A 101 4.37 16.97 -11.85
C PHE A 101 3.74 16.20 -10.69
N TRP A 102 2.83 15.28 -10.96
CA TRP A 102 2.15 14.51 -9.89
C TRP A 102 3.08 13.53 -9.19
N THR A 103 4.04 12.95 -9.90
CA THR A 103 5.03 12.04 -9.30
C THR A 103 5.97 12.78 -8.36
N THR A 104 6.52 13.92 -8.80
CA THR A 104 7.41 14.76 -7.97
C THR A 104 6.65 15.37 -6.81
N PHE A 105 5.42 15.84 -7.02
CA PHE A 105 4.56 16.37 -5.96
C PHE A 105 4.24 15.30 -4.91
N GLY A 106 3.83 14.10 -5.35
CA GLY A 106 3.54 12.98 -4.45
C GLY A 106 4.77 12.55 -3.66
N THR A 107 5.92 12.41 -4.33
CA THR A 107 7.20 12.08 -3.68
C THR A 107 7.60 13.14 -2.66
N GLY A 108 7.48 14.42 -3.00
CA GLY A 108 7.79 15.53 -2.11
C GLY A 108 6.90 15.56 -0.88
N LEU A 109 5.59 15.32 -1.03
CA LEU A 109 4.63 15.25 0.08
C LEU A 109 5.04 14.16 1.08
N VAL A 110 5.39 12.97 0.59
CA VAL A 110 5.81 11.84 1.44
C VAL A 110 7.07 12.19 2.24
N ILE A 111 8.06 12.84 1.61
CA ILE A 111 9.28 13.27 2.29
C ILE A 111 8.97 14.25 3.43
N VAL A 112 8.09 15.22 3.21
CA VAL A 112 7.68 16.19 4.24
C VAL A 112 7.02 15.48 5.43
N ILE A 113 6.15 14.51 5.17
CA ILE A 113 5.49 13.72 6.22
C ILE A 113 6.53 12.92 7.03
N ILE A 114 7.47 12.24 6.37
CA ILE A 114 8.54 11.49 7.04
C ILE A 114 9.36 12.42 7.93
N TYR A 115 9.75 13.59 7.42
CA TYR A 115 10.52 14.56 8.20
C TYR A 115 9.73 15.07 9.41
N GLY A 116 8.43 15.34 9.24
CA GLY A 116 7.53 15.71 10.33
C GLY A 116 7.42 14.62 11.41
N LEU A 117 7.33 13.35 11.00
CA LEU A 117 7.30 12.21 11.92
C LEU A 117 8.61 12.04 12.69
N ILE A 118 9.76 12.25 12.04
CA ILE A 118 11.07 12.19 12.72
C ILE A 118 11.16 13.29 13.78
N GLN A 119 10.79 14.53 13.45
CA GLN A 119 10.81 15.65 14.39
C GLN A 119 9.84 15.44 15.56
N PHE A 120 8.63 14.97 15.25
CA PHE A 120 7.65 14.62 16.27
C PHE A 120 8.14 13.51 17.20
N ALA A 121 8.75 12.46 16.64
CA ALA A 121 9.34 11.39 17.43
C ALA A 121 10.45 11.94 18.36
N GLN A 122 11.38 12.74 17.84
CA GLN A 122 12.45 13.32 18.66
C GLN A 122 11.90 14.19 19.80
N ALA A 123 10.90 15.03 19.53
CA ALA A 123 10.23 15.82 20.56
C ALA A 123 9.53 14.94 21.60
N SER A 124 8.78 13.93 21.15
CA SER A 124 8.06 13.00 22.03
C SER A 124 9.00 12.20 22.95
N TRP A 125 10.16 11.77 22.44
CA TRP A 125 11.17 11.08 23.24
C TRP A 125 11.84 12.00 24.25
N PHE A 126 12.03 13.28 23.91
CA PHE A 126 12.57 14.27 24.82
C PHE A 126 11.62 14.56 25.98
N ASP A 127 10.33 14.78 25.69
CA ASP A 127 9.32 15.06 26.72
C ASP A 127 9.11 13.85 27.65
N ALA A 128 9.01 12.64 27.10
CA ALA A 128 8.85 11.41 27.89
C ALA A 128 10.06 11.13 28.80
N GLN A 129 11.28 11.37 28.31
CA GLN A 129 12.49 11.22 29.14
C GLN A 129 12.59 12.31 30.20
N ASN A 130 12.23 13.55 29.88
CA ASN A 130 12.26 14.66 30.82
C ASN A 130 11.25 14.46 31.95
N GLU A 131 10.03 13.99 31.63
CA GLU A 131 9.01 13.67 32.64
C GLU A 131 9.45 12.50 33.55
N ALA A 132 10.05 11.45 32.99
CA ALA A 132 10.59 10.33 33.76
C ALA A 132 11.78 10.76 34.65
N ALA A 133 12.69 11.59 34.13
CA ALA A 133 13.85 12.08 34.86
C ALA A 133 13.46 13.01 36.02
N VAL A 134 12.49 13.90 35.79
CA VAL A 134 11.95 14.79 36.83
C VAL A 134 11.31 13.97 37.96
N ASN A 135 10.47 12.97 37.63
CA ASN A 135 9.86 12.12 38.64
C ASN A 135 10.89 11.30 39.46
N SER A 136 11.95 10.80 38.82
CA SER A 136 13.04 10.10 39.51
C SER A 136 13.82 11.03 40.46
N GLN A 137 14.21 12.22 39.98
CA GLN A 137 14.93 13.19 40.81
C GLN A 137 14.11 13.63 42.03
N TYR A 138 12.80 13.85 41.87
CA TYR A 138 11.95 14.24 43.01
C TYR A 138 11.87 13.16 44.09
N SER A 139 11.86 11.88 43.70
CA SER A 139 11.86 10.76 44.65
C SER A 139 13.19 10.69 45.42
N GLU A 140 14.32 10.77 44.71
CA GLU A 140 15.64 10.73 45.32
C GLU A 140 15.88 11.91 46.27
N ILE A 141 15.50 13.13 45.88
CA ILE A 141 15.63 14.33 46.71
C ILE A 141 14.79 14.21 47.99
N LYS A 142 13.58 13.63 47.90
CA LYS A 142 12.71 13.41 49.06
C LYS A 142 13.32 12.40 50.03
N GLU A 143 13.89 11.31 49.52
CA GLU A 143 14.55 10.29 50.35
C GLU A 143 15.81 10.84 51.01
N LEU A 144 16.65 11.59 50.27
CA LEU A 144 17.82 12.27 50.82
C LEU A 144 17.42 13.27 51.92
N LYS A 145 16.40 14.09 51.70
CA LYS A 145 15.92 15.04 52.71
C LYS A 145 15.39 14.32 53.97
N ALA A 146 14.71 13.19 53.81
CA ALA A 146 14.25 12.39 54.94
C ALA A 146 15.43 11.85 55.77
N LYS A 147 16.44 11.25 55.11
CA LYS A 147 17.65 10.75 55.77
C LYS A 147 18.44 11.86 56.46
N HIS A 148 18.57 13.02 55.81
CA HIS A 148 19.26 14.17 56.40
C HIS A 148 18.50 14.77 57.59
N ALA A 149 17.17 14.84 57.52
CA ALA A 149 16.35 15.31 58.64
C ALA A 149 16.43 14.35 59.84
N GLU A 150 16.40 13.04 59.59
CA GLU A 150 16.61 12.02 60.63
C GLU A 150 18.01 12.13 61.26
N THR A 151 19.03 12.31 60.43
CA THR A 151 20.41 12.51 60.89
C THR A 151 20.53 13.77 61.74
N LEU A 152 20.03 14.92 61.28
CA LEU A 152 20.07 16.19 62.02
C LEU A 152 19.31 16.13 63.34
N ASN A 153 18.16 15.47 63.38
CA ASN A 153 17.38 15.30 64.61
C ASN A 153 18.02 14.31 65.59
N SER A 154 18.90 13.41 65.14
CA SER A 154 19.68 12.52 66.01
C SER A 154 20.82 13.24 66.75
N TYR A 155 21.31 14.36 66.19
CA TYR A 155 22.27 15.26 66.85
C TYR A 155 21.52 16.27 67.73
N GLY A 156 20.93 15.80 68.83
CA GLY A 156 20.28 16.67 69.81
C GLY A 156 21.30 17.49 70.60
N VAL A 157 21.17 18.83 70.58
CA VAL A 157 21.90 19.73 71.48
C VAL A 157 21.31 19.63 72.89
N VAL A 158 22.11 19.25 73.89
CA VAL A 158 21.63 19.09 75.27
C VAL A 158 22.10 20.19 76.20
N ASP A 159 23.22 20.87 75.93
CA ASP A 159 23.58 22.05 76.71
C ASP A 159 24.66 22.87 76.02
N LEU A 160 24.34 24.09 75.57
CA LEU A 160 25.31 25.02 74.98
C LEU A 160 26.27 25.58 76.02
N GLU A 161 25.93 25.53 77.32
CA GLU A 161 26.70 26.12 78.41
C GLU A 161 27.81 25.17 78.90
N ASN A 162 27.59 23.85 78.81
CA ASN A 162 28.53 22.80 79.24
C ASN A 162 29.26 22.08 78.09
N GLY A 163 29.11 22.54 76.84
CA GLY A 163 29.85 22.02 75.68
C GLY A 163 29.65 20.52 75.36
N THR A 164 28.57 19.91 75.86
CA THR A 164 28.33 18.46 75.73
C THR A 164 27.38 18.19 74.57
N TYR A 165 27.89 17.51 73.53
CA TYR A 165 27.14 17.15 72.32
C TYR A 165 26.76 15.66 72.33
N ARG A 166 25.53 15.33 71.90
CA ARG A 166 25.14 13.94 71.63
C ARG A 166 25.46 13.60 70.18
N ILE A 167 26.27 12.56 69.99
CA ILE A 167 26.54 11.95 68.70
C ILE A 167 25.90 10.55 68.67
N PRO A 168 25.36 10.09 67.53
CA PRO A 168 24.92 8.71 67.37
C PRO A 168 26.04 7.72 67.72
N ILE A 169 25.70 6.60 68.35
CA ILE A 169 26.67 5.61 68.84
C ILE A 169 27.59 5.13 67.72
N ASP A 170 27.06 4.89 66.52
CA ASP A 170 27.86 4.44 65.37
C ASP A 170 28.91 5.48 64.93
N GLN A 171 28.57 6.77 65.02
CA GLN A 171 29.48 7.87 64.72
C GLN A 171 30.53 8.07 65.84
N ALA A 172 30.14 7.79 67.09
CA ALA A 172 31.07 7.75 68.21
C ALA A 172 32.10 6.63 68.04
N ILE A 173 31.67 5.45 67.64
CA ILE A 173 32.54 4.30 67.38
C ILE A 173 33.56 4.64 66.29
N ASN A 174 33.13 5.22 65.17
CA ASN A 174 34.04 5.62 64.09
C ASN A 174 35.07 6.65 64.57
N LYS A 175 34.65 7.67 65.32
CA LYS A 175 35.57 8.69 65.88
C LYS A 175 36.57 8.14 66.91
N ILE A 176 36.20 7.08 67.64
CA ILE A 176 37.08 6.41 68.61
C ILE A 176 38.04 5.45 67.89
N ALA A 177 37.61 4.82 66.80
CA ALA A 177 38.42 3.89 66.01
C ALA A 177 39.43 4.59 65.08
N GLU A 178 39.17 5.84 64.68
CA GLU A 178 40.10 6.68 63.91
C GLU A 178 41.14 7.43 64.77
N ASN A 179 41.12 7.24 66.10
CA ASN A 179 42.17 7.67 67.03
C ASN A 179 43.03 6.47 67.46
#